data_AF-A0A7Y1FCV8-F1
#
_entry.id   AF-A0A7Y1FCV8-F1
#
_cell.length_a   1.000
_cell.length_b   1.000
_cell.length_c   1.000
_cell.angle_alpha   90.00
_cell.angle_beta   90.00
_cell.angle_gamma   90.00
#
_symmetry.space_group_name_H-M   'P 1'
#
loop_
_entity.id
_entity.type
_entity.pdbx_description
1 polymer ?
#
loop_
_entity_poly.entity_id
_entity_poly.type
_entity_poly.pdbx_seq_one_letter_code
_entity_poly.pdbx_strand_id
1 'polypeptide(L)' 'MPRKSKYGNMPPEPEYTAKVKGDAGTYRVLGIDWMHHRVLLDRAGLEWTSIEKVAFEPALDAQVV' A
#
# COMPACT_ATOMS: atom_id res chain seq x y z
N MET A 1 21.52 8.69 6.02
CA MET A 1 21.27 7.97 7.29
C MET A 1 19.83 7.47 7.26
N PRO A 2 19.57 6.16 7.35
CA PRO A 2 18.19 5.68 7.41
C PRO A 2 17.54 6.28 8.66
N ARG A 3 16.39 6.94 8.48
CA ARG A 3 15.62 7.50 9.60
C ARG A 3 15.31 6.35 10.56
N LYS A 4 15.93 6.36 11.75
CA LYS A 4 15.53 5.46 12.85
C LYS A 4 14.06 5.74 13.15
N SER A 5 13.18 4.85 12.70
CA SER A 5 11.77 4.94 13.03
C SER A 5 11.62 4.91 14.55
N LYS A 6 10.67 5.69 15.07
CA LYS A 6 10.30 5.76 16.49
C LYS A 6 9.94 4.39 17.08
N TYR A 7 9.66 3.41 16.21
CA TYR A 7 9.21 2.05 16.55
C TYR A 7 10.23 0.93 16.23
N GLY A 8 11.52 1.26 16.02
CA GLY A 8 12.56 0.27 15.72
C GLY A 8 12.72 0.00 14.22
N ASN A 9 13.00 -1.25 13.81
CA ASN A 9 13.01 -1.66 12.40
C ASN A 9 11.57 -1.66 11.87
N MET A 10 11.07 -0.48 11.52
CA MET A 10 9.83 -0.37 10.78
C MET A 10 10.04 -1.06 9.43
N PRO A 11 9.23 -2.07 9.09
CA PRO A 11 9.35 -2.72 7.79
C PRO A 11 9.23 -1.67 6.69
N PRO A 12 9.97 -1.83 5.59
CA PRO A 12 9.88 -0.92 4.46
C PRO A 12 8.42 -0.85 3.97
N GLU A 13 8.05 0.31 3.42
CA GLU A 13 6.74 0.44 2.79
C GLU A 13 6.61 -0.64 1.68
N PRO A 14 5.41 -1.24 1.53
CA PRO A 14 5.20 -2.20 0.46
C PRO A 14 5.44 -1.52 -0.90
N GLU A 15 6.26 -2.13 -1.75
CA GLU A 15 6.55 -1.64 -3.12
C GLU A 15 5.41 -1.98 -4.09
N TYR A 16 4.17 -1.81 -3.63
CA TYR A 16 2.96 -2.09 -4.39
C TYR A 16 2.12 -0.84 -4.54
N THR A 17 1.49 -0.75 -5.70
CA THR A 17 0.34 0.11 -5.92
C THR A 17 -0.91 -0.74 -6.04
N ALA A 18 -2.06 -0.11 -5.87
CA ALA A 18 -3.35 -0.76 -5.81
C ALA A 18 -4.35 -0.03 -6.68
N LYS A 19 -5.05 -0.79 -7.53
CA LYS A 19 -6.25 -0.33 -8.23
C LYS A 19 -7.48 -0.82 -7.50
N VAL A 20 -8.44 0.08 -7.29
CA VAL A 20 -9.72 -0.26 -6.66
C VAL A 20 -10.75 -0.56 -7.74
N LYS A 21 -11.45 -1.69 -7.61
CA LYS A 21 -12.50 -2.10 -8.56
C LYS A 21 -13.59 -1.04 -8.65
N GLY A 22 -13.86 -0.57 -9.88
CA GLY A 22 -14.84 0.50 -10.14
C GLY A 22 -14.29 1.91 -9.96
N ASP A 23 -12.99 2.05 -9.66
CA ASP A 23 -12.26 3.31 -9.64
C ASP A 23 -11.24 3.33 -10.80
N ALA A 24 -10.98 4.51 -11.33
CA ALA A 24 -9.96 4.72 -12.36
C ALA A 24 -8.57 5.01 -11.77
N GLY A 25 -8.48 5.28 -10.46
CA GLY A 25 -7.24 5.61 -9.77
C GLY A 25 -6.31 4.42 -9.49
N THR A 26 -5.03 4.73 -9.37
CA THR A 26 -3.98 3.84 -8.84
C THR A 26 -3.39 4.49 -7.61
N TYR A 27 -3.34 3.78 -6.49
CA TYR A 27 -3.00 4.32 -5.17
C TYR A 27 -1.80 3.59 -4.57
N ARG A 28 -1.01 4.30 -3.77
CA ARG A 28 0.06 3.66 -2.99
C ARG A 28 -0.54 2.80 -1.89
N VAL A 29 0.02 1.61 -1.68
CA VAL A 29 -0.32 0.74 -0.57
C VAL A 29 0.56 1.10 0.62
N LEU A 30 -0.05 1.57 1.70
CA LEU A 30 0.68 1.97 2.91
C LEU A 30 0.68 0.88 3.98
N GLY A 31 -0.22 -0.10 3.88
CA GLY A 31 -0.30 -1.21 4.81
C GLY A 31 -1.32 -2.26 4.40
N ILE A 32 -1.14 -3.48 4.90
CA ILE A 32 -2.07 -4.60 4.69
C ILE A 32 -2.43 -5.16 6.06
N ASP A 33 -3.72 -5.20 6.34
CA ASP A 33 -4.28 -5.81 7.54
C ASP A 33 -4.84 -7.18 7.17
N TRP A 34 -4.03 -8.21 7.41
CA TRP A 34 -4.37 -9.59 7.11
C TRP A 34 -5.53 -10.12 7.96
N MET A 35 -5.66 -9.65 9.21
CA MET A 35 -6.70 -10.11 10.13
C MET A 35 -8.10 -9.70 9.65
N HIS A 36 -8.22 -8.47 9.14
CA HIS A 36 -9.49 -7.91 8.67
C HIS A 36 -9.61 -7.88 7.14
N HIS A 37 -8.67 -8.51 6.41
CA HIS A 37 -8.67 -8.59 4.95
C HIS A 37 -8.87 -7.23 4.26
N ARG A 38 -8.08 -6.24 4.65
CA ARG A 38 -8.17 -4.87 4.12
C ARG A 38 -6.80 -4.25 3.87
N VAL A 39 -6.77 -3.28 2.97
CA VAL A 39 -5.57 -2.58 2.50
C VAL A 39 -5.72 -1.11 2.82
N LEU A 40 -4.66 -0.50 3.36
CA LEU A 40 -4.58 0.94 3.59
C LEU A 40 -4.03 1.60 2.34
N LEU A 41 -4.83 2.46 1.73
CA LEU A 41 -4.50 3.19 0.51
C LEU A 41 -4.27 4.66 0.83
N ASP A 42 -3.32 5.27 0.13
CA ASP A 42 -3.19 6.73 0.06
C ASP A 42 -4.27 7.32 -0.88
N ARG A 43 -5.53 7.15 -0.48
CA ARG A 43 -6.74 7.60 -1.17
C ARG A 43 -7.55 8.47 -0.22
N ALA A 44 -7.93 9.67 -0.67
CA ALA A 44 -8.70 10.64 0.12
C ALA A 44 -8.14 10.92 1.54
N GLY A 45 -6.80 10.88 1.69
CA GLY A 45 -6.12 11.20 2.95
C GLY A 45 -5.85 10.04 3.91
N LEU A 46 -6.32 8.81 3.60
CA LEU A 46 -5.98 7.49 4.17
C LEU A 46 -7.27 6.65 4.23
N GLU A 47 -7.40 5.65 3.36
CA GLU A 47 -8.61 4.83 3.26
C GLU A 47 -8.31 3.36 3.50
N TRP A 48 -9.11 2.70 4.33
CA TRP A 48 -9.13 1.24 4.43
C TRP A 48 -10.12 0.67 3.43
N THR A 49 -9.62 -0.11 2.46
CA THR A 49 -10.42 -0.74 1.42
C THR A 49 -10.34 -2.26 1.55
N SER A 50 -11.46 -2.96 1.34
CA SER A 50 -11.50 -4.45 1.34
C SER A 50 -10.52 -5.01 0.30
N ILE A 51 -9.71 -6.01 0.69
CA ILE A 51 -8.69 -6.60 -0.18
C ILE A 51 -9.30 -7.25 -1.43
N GLU A 52 -10.54 -7.74 -1.36
CA GLU A 52 -11.27 -8.32 -2.50
C GLU A 52 -11.58 -7.30 -3.61
N LYS A 53 -11.55 -6.01 -3.29
CA LYS A 53 -11.81 -4.90 -4.21
C LYS A 53 -10.51 -4.31 -4.75
N VAL A 54 -9.36 -4.84 -4.34
CA VAL A 54 -8.05 -4.30 -4.67
C VAL A 54 -7.30 -5.26 -5.58
N ALA A 55 -6.78 -4.74 -6.68
CA ALA A 55 -5.79 -5.42 -7.51
C ALA A 55 -4.41 -4.80 -7.23
N PHE A 56 -3.45 -5.62 -6.80
CA PHE A 56 -2.08 -5.18 -6.56
C PHE A 56 -1.28 -5.15 -7.87
N GLU A 57 -0.52 -4.09 -8.05
CA GLU A 57 0.44 -3.92 -9.15
C GLU A 57 1.81 -3.55 -8.56
N PRO A 58 2.92 -4.02 -9.15
CA PRO A 58 4.25 -3.57 -8.74
C PRO A 58 4.33 -2.06 -8.88
N ALA A 59 4.90 -1.37 -7.89
CA ALA A 59 5.18 0.05 -8.02
C ALA A 59 6.11 0.29 -9.22
N LEU A 60 5.86 1.33 -10.01
CA LEU A 60 6.66 1.64 -11.21
C LEU A 60 8.16 1.80 -10.90
N ASP A 61 8.50 2.16 -9.66
CA ASP A 61 9.87 2.34 -9.19
C ASP A 61 10.56 1.02 -8.77
N ALA A 62 9.84 -0.10 -8.73
CA ALA A 62 10.35 -1.40 -8.29
C ALA A 62 11.02 -2.22 -9.43
N GLN A 63 11.09 -1.69 -10.66
CA GLN A 63 11.66 -2.38 -11.83
C GLN A 63 13.15 -2.07 -12.10
N VAL A 64 13.87 -1.40 -11.20
CA VAL A 64 15.30 -1.13 -11.36
C VAL A 64 16.12 -1.97 -10.37
N VAL A 65 16.34 -3.24 -10.70
CA VAL A 65 17.42 -4.07 -10.15
C VAL A 65 18.06 -4.88 -11.26
#